data_AF-A0A2K2D0M6-F1
#
_entry.id   AF-A0A2K2D0M6-F1
#
_cell.length_a   1.000
_cell.length_b   1.000
_cell.length_c   1.000
_cell.angle_alpha   90.00
_cell.angle_beta   90.00
_cell.angle_gamma   90.00
#
_symmetry.space_group_name_H-M   'P 1'
#
loop_
_entity.id
_entity.type
_entity.pdbx_description
1 polymer ?
#
loop_
_entity_poly.entity_id
_entity_poly.type
_entity_poly.pdbx_seq_one_letter_code
_entity_poly.pdbx_strand_id
1 'polypeptide(L)'
;LQSLFGFIFPSLFYKHVGTDFISMSQFWVANKKHSVMNVVCAAVLWSLWTPRNDLIFNHSSWSDIKQIWWLIMRTLWKWEILFKEDMLGQIHTIYQHISQMINAPHLLLWI
;
A
#
# COMPACT_ATOMS: atom_id res chain seq x y z
N LEU A 1 1.34 12.78 -4.48
CA LEU A 1 2.06 11.81 -3.62
C LEU A 1 1.66 11.96 -2.16
N GLN A 2 1.87 13.11 -1.51
CA GLN A 2 1.47 13.33 -0.10
C GLN A 2 -0.05 13.16 0.14
N SER A 3 -0.88 13.59 -0.81
CA SER A 3 -2.33 13.32 -0.82
C SER A 3 -2.70 11.83 -0.98
N LEU A 4 -1.89 11.05 -1.70
CA LEU A 4 -2.09 9.60 -1.86
C LEU A 4 -1.70 8.83 -0.59
N PHE A 5 -0.62 9.25 0.08
CA PHE A 5 -0.25 8.72 1.38
C PHE A 5 -1.38 8.89 2.39
N GLY A 6 -2.01 10.07 2.43
CA GLY A 6 -3.15 10.36 3.30
C GLY A 6 -4.42 9.56 3.00
N PHE A 7 -4.56 8.96 1.81
CA PHE A 7 -5.71 8.10 1.46
C PHE A 7 -5.42 6.60 1.65
N ILE A 8 -4.25 6.14 1.18
CA ILE A 8 -3.90 4.71 1.14
C ILE A 8 -3.56 4.17 2.53
N PHE A 9 -2.86 4.93 3.36
CA PHE A 9 -2.43 4.44 4.67
C PHE A 9 -3.59 4.30 5.67
N PRO A 10 -4.50 5.30 5.81
CA PRO A 10 -5.65 5.15 6.69
C PRO A 10 -6.66 4.08 6.23
N SER A 11 -6.71 3.76 4.94
CA SER A 11 -7.59 2.69 4.42
C SER A 11 -7.02 1.29 4.63
N LEU A 12 -5.69 1.15 4.75
CA LEU A 12 -5.02 -0.14 5.03
C LEU A 12 -4.78 -0.40 6.51
N PHE A 13 -4.59 0.66 7.31
CA PHE A 13 -4.27 0.55 8.72
C PHE A 13 -5.32 1.25 9.57
N TYR A 14 -5.89 0.50 10.54
CA TYR A 14 -6.77 1.07 11.56
C TYR A 14 -6.07 2.11 12.45
N LYS A 15 -4.72 2.03 12.56
CA LYS A 15 -3.90 3.00 13.28
C LYS A 15 -3.38 4.08 12.35
N HIS A 16 -3.44 5.33 12.80
CA HIS A 16 -2.85 6.47 12.10
C HIS A 16 -1.32 6.30 12.05
N VAL A 17 -0.80 5.82 10.91
CA VAL A 17 0.65 5.63 10.67
C VAL A 17 1.40 6.96 10.51
N GLY A 18 0.65 8.07 10.40
CA GLY A 18 1.16 9.40 10.08
C GLY A 18 1.10 9.69 8.58
N THR A 19 1.06 10.96 8.21
CA THR A 19 0.98 11.41 6.81
C THR A 19 2.35 11.56 6.15
N ASP A 20 3.42 11.49 6.95
CA ASP A 20 4.77 11.85 6.54
C ASP A 20 5.73 10.66 6.66
N PHE A 21 6.75 10.67 5.79
CA PHE A 21 7.75 9.60 5.70
C PHE A 21 8.47 9.34 7.04
N ILE A 22 8.70 10.40 7.82
CA ILE A 22 9.37 10.31 9.12
C ILE A 22 8.53 9.46 10.10
N SER A 23 7.22 9.72 10.20
CA SER A 23 6.32 8.93 11.04
C SER A 23 6.27 7.46 10.61
N MET A 24 6.28 7.19 9.30
CA MET A 24 6.33 5.83 8.77
C MET A 24 7.64 5.12 9.12
N SER A 25 8.76 5.82 9.01
CA SER A 25 10.10 5.26 9.24
C SER A 25 10.34 4.82 10.69
N GLN A 26 9.63 5.42 11.66
CA GLN A 26 9.71 5.03 13.08
C GLN A 26 9.26 3.58 13.31
N PHE A 27 8.32 3.06 12.52
CA PHE A 27 7.86 1.68 12.61
C PHE A 27 8.86 0.67 12.02
N TRP A 28 9.70 1.11 11.09
CA TRP A 28 10.78 0.29 10.52
C TRP A 28 11.87 0.02 11.56
N VAL A 29 12.16 0.99 12.43
CA VAL A 29 13.12 0.81 13.53
C VAL A 29 12.62 -0.21 14.56
N ALA A 30 11.30 -0.30 14.78
CA ALA A 30 10.65 -1.25 15.68
C ALA A 30 10.31 -2.61 15.02
N ASN A 31 11.13 -3.06 14.06
CA ASN A 31 10.83 -4.10 13.06
C ASN A 31 10.18 -5.40 13.58
N LYS A 32 10.56 -5.88 14.78
CA LYS A 32 10.01 -7.14 15.34
C LYS A 32 8.55 -7.03 15.78
N LYS A 33 8.03 -5.84 16.09
CA LYS A 33 6.66 -5.63 16.58
C LYS A 33 5.67 -5.24 15.48
N HIS A 34 6.17 -4.76 14.34
CA HIS A 34 5.38 -4.16 13.26
C HIS A 34 5.72 -4.76 11.89
N SER A 35 6.11 -6.04 11.84
CA SER A 35 6.56 -6.72 10.62
C SER A 35 5.54 -6.66 9.48
N VAL A 36 4.27 -6.95 9.76
CA VAL A 36 3.16 -6.85 8.79
C VAL A 36 3.05 -5.43 8.23
N MET A 37 3.06 -4.44 9.12
CA MET A 37 2.92 -3.04 8.76
C MET A 37 4.10 -2.58 7.91
N ASN A 38 5.32 -2.98 8.25
CA ASN A 38 6.52 -2.64 7.49
C ASN A 38 6.49 -3.21 6.07
N VAL A 39 6.09 -4.47 5.93
CA VAL A 39 5.93 -5.14 4.63
C VAL A 39 4.89 -4.41 3.77
N VAL A 40 3.74 -4.06 4.35
CA VAL A 40 2.65 -3.39 3.64
C VAL A 40 3.05 -1.96 3.26
N CYS A 41 3.69 -1.21 4.16
CA CYS A 41 4.26 0.11 3.86
C CYS A 41 5.26 0.03 2.70
N ALA A 42 6.15 -0.96 2.71
CA ALA A 42 7.11 -1.18 1.63
C ALA A 42 6.42 -1.53 0.31
N ALA A 43 5.37 -2.36 0.34
CA ALA A 43 4.60 -2.71 -0.86
C ALA A 43 3.86 -1.50 -1.45
N VAL A 44 3.31 -0.62 -0.59
CA VAL A 44 2.68 0.64 -1.00
C VAL A 44 3.71 1.57 -1.64
N LEU A 45 4.86 1.78 -1.00
CA LEU A 45 5.93 2.62 -1.55
C LEU A 45 6.41 2.09 -2.90
N TRP A 46 6.63 0.78 -3.01
CA TRP A 46 7.01 0.12 -4.26
C TRP A 46 5.97 0.31 -5.38
N SER A 47 4.69 0.18 -5.03
CA SER A 47 3.57 0.30 -5.96
C SER A 47 3.29 1.74 -6.39
N LEU A 48 3.73 2.74 -5.61
CA LEU A 48 3.70 4.16 -5.98
C LEU A 48 4.94 4.55 -6.81
N TRP A 49 6.10 3.96 -6.48
CA TRP A 49 7.36 4.22 -7.17
C TRP A 49 7.36 3.69 -8.61
N THR A 50 6.80 2.49 -8.83
CA THR A 50 6.80 1.84 -10.16
C THR A 50 6.08 2.68 -11.23
N PRO A 51 4.81 3.10 -11.05
CA PRO A 51 4.12 3.97 -12.01
C PRO A 51 4.78 5.33 -12.17
N ARG A 52 5.37 5.89 -11.11
CA ARG A 52 6.14 7.14 -11.20
C ARG A 52 7.31 7.00 -12.17
N ASN A 53 8.02 5.88 -12.13
CA ASN A 53 9.11 5.63 -13.07
C ASN A 53 8.57 5.42 -14.49
N ASP A 54 7.49 4.66 -14.65
CA ASP A 54 6.88 4.45 -15.97
C ASP A 54 6.33 5.75 -16.59
N LEU A 55 5.83 6.69 -15.79
CA LEU A 55 5.45 8.04 -16.24
C LEU A 55 6.64 8.81 -16.83
N ILE A 56 7.80 8.73 -16.16
CA ILE A 56 9.00 9.50 -16.53
C ILE A 56 9.71 8.87 -17.74
N PHE A 57 9.77 7.53 -17.81
CA PHE A 57 10.57 6.82 -18.79
C PHE A 57 9.77 6.24 -19.98
N ASN A 58 8.48 5.92 -19.77
CA ASN A 58 7.65 5.21 -20.74
C ASN A 58 6.43 6.03 -21.23
N HIS A 59 6.32 7.32 -20.84
CA HIS A 59 5.18 8.20 -21.15
C HIS A 59 3.81 7.59 -20.81
N SER A 60 3.75 6.68 -19.84
CA SER A 60 2.53 6.00 -19.46
C SER A 60 1.68 6.90 -18.57
N SER A 61 0.39 7.11 -18.86
CA SER A 61 -0.49 7.92 -18.02
C SER A 61 -1.12 7.07 -16.91
N TRP A 62 -1.12 7.60 -15.68
CA TRP A 62 -1.84 7.01 -14.57
C TRP A 62 -3.31 7.42 -14.63
N SER A 63 -4.19 6.47 -14.91
CA SER A 63 -5.61 6.76 -15.17
C SER A 63 -6.54 6.49 -13.99
N ASP A 64 -6.17 5.60 -13.05
CA ASP A 64 -7.06 5.20 -11.94
C ASP A 64 -6.27 4.73 -10.70
N ILE A 65 -6.74 5.14 -9.51
CA ILE A 65 -6.27 4.67 -8.20
C ILE A 65 -6.42 3.15 -8.04
N LYS A 66 -7.39 2.52 -8.72
CA LYS A 66 -7.53 1.06 -8.77
C LYS A 66 -6.27 0.36 -9.28
N GLN A 67 -5.51 0.99 -10.18
CA GLN A 67 -4.23 0.44 -10.65
C GLN A 67 -3.22 0.31 -9.51
N ILE A 68 -3.18 1.29 -8.59
CA ILE A 68 -2.30 1.25 -7.42
C ILE A 68 -2.73 0.13 -6.47
N TRP A 69 -4.03 -0.04 -6.23
CA TRP A 69 -4.55 -1.14 -5.41
C TRP A 69 -4.18 -2.52 -5.97
N TRP A 70 -4.29 -2.70 -7.29
CA TRP A 70 -3.84 -3.92 -7.97
C TRP A 70 -2.34 -4.16 -7.84
N LEU A 71 -1.52 -3.11 -7.97
CA LEU A 71 -0.07 -3.21 -7.81
C LEU A 71 0.31 -3.59 -6.37
N ILE A 72 -0.36 -3.01 -5.38
CA ILE A 72 -0.14 -3.36 -3.96
C ILE A 72 -0.48 -4.84 -3.74
N MET A 73 -1.65 -5.29 -4.18
CA MET A 73 -2.07 -6.68 -4.06
C MET A 73 -1.07 -7.64 -4.72
N ARG A 74 -0.65 -7.33 -5.95
CA ARG A 74 0.32 -8.14 -6.70
C ARG A 74 1.69 -8.16 -6.02
N THR A 75 2.12 -7.04 -5.45
CA THR A 75 3.41 -6.93 -4.75
C THR A 75 3.39 -7.75 -3.46
N LEU A 76 2.32 -7.64 -2.67
CA LEU A 76 2.15 -8.45 -1.47
C LEU A 76 2.11 -9.95 -1.80
N TRP A 77 1.43 -10.34 -2.87
CA TRP A 77 1.35 -11.75 -3.28
C TRP A 77 2.72 -12.30 -3.69
N LYS A 78 3.50 -11.52 -4.44
CA LYS A 78 4.89 -11.90 -4.76
C LYS A 78 5.78 -12.00 -3.53
N TRP A 79 5.52 -11.19 -2.51
CA TRP A 79 6.30 -11.17 -1.26
C TRP A 79 5.80 -12.16 -0.21
N GLU A 80 4.80 -12.98 -0.53
CA GLU A 80 4.24 -13.98 0.38
C GLU A 80 5.29 -14.94 0.93
N ILE A 81 6.33 -15.26 0.14
CA ILE A 81 7.48 -16.07 0.56
C ILE A 81 8.28 -15.46 1.72
N LEU A 82 8.20 -14.15 1.93
CA LEU A 82 8.86 -13.44 3.04
C LEU A 82 8.01 -13.46 4.31
N PHE A 83 6.77 -13.95 4.23
CA PHE A 83 5.84 -13.87 5.34
C PHE A 83 6.07 -15.03 6.32
N LYS A 84 6.03 -14.70 7.61
CA LYS A 84 6.01 -15.67 8.69
C LYS A 84 4.57 -16.07 8.97
N GLU A 85 4.36 -17.26 9.55
CA GLU A 85 3.03 -17.78 9.86
C GLU A 85 2.17 -16.80 10.69
N ASP A 86 2.77 -16.11 11.65
CA ASP A 86 2.11 -15.12 12.52
C ASP A 86 1.61 -13.87 11.76
N MET A 87 2.14 -13.63 10.55
CA MET A 87 1.74 -12.49 9.70
C MET A 87 0.58 -12.81 8.77
N LEU A 88 0.37 -14.09 8.42
CA LEU A 88 -0.57 -14.50 7.37
C LEU A 88 -2.01 -14.07 7.67
N GLY A 89 -2.45 -14.14 8.93
CA GLY A 89 -3.80 -13.71 9.32
C GLY A 89 -4.05 -12.23 9.04
N GLN A 90 -3.12 -11.35 9.41
CA GLN A 90 -3.25 -9.91 9.18
C GLN A 90 -3.13 -9.56 7.70
N ILE A 91 -2.22 -10.23 6.97
CA ILE A 91 -2.07 -10.07 5.53
C ILE A 91 -3.35 -10.49 4.79
N HIS A 92 -4.00 -11.57 5.23
CA HIS A 92 -5.29 -11.97 4.66
C HIS A 92 -6.35 -10.88 4.85
N THR A 93 -6.45 -10.28 6.04
CA THR A 93 -7.36 -9.14 6.28
C THR A 93 -7.04 -7.95 5.36
N ILE A 94 -5.77 -7.68 5.10
CA ILE A 94 -5.34 -6.63 4.15
C ILE A 94 -5.75 -6.97 2.72
N TYR A 95 -5.61 -8.22 2.27
CA TYR A 95 -6.10 -8.64 0.95
C TYR A 95 -7.60 -8.44 0.81
N GLN A 96 -8.38 -8.76 1.84
CA GLN A 96 -9.83 -8.52 1.84
C GLN A 96 -10.16 -7.03 1.71
N HIS A 97 -9.46 -6.15 2.46
CA HIS A 97 -9.64 -4.70 2.34
C HIS A 97 -9.27 -4.19 0.95
N ILE A 98 -8.13 -4.61 0.39
CA ILE A 98 -7.71 -4.19 -0.95
C ILE A 98 -8.74 -4.66 -1.99
N SER A 99 -9.24 -5.88 -1.87
CA SER A 99 -10.28 -6.43 -2.75
C SER A 99 -11.57 -5.59 -2.68
N GLN A 100 -12.00 -5.18 -1.49
CA GLN A 100 -13.14 -4.28 -1.33
C GLN A 100 -12.91 -2.93 -2.01
N MET A 101 -11.71 -2.36 -1.90
CA MET A 101 -11.37 -1.08 -2.55
C MET A 101 -11.33 -1.18 -4.08
N ILE A 102 -10.85 -2.30 -4.64
CA ILE A 102 -10.85 -2.55 -6.08
C ILE A 102 -12.29 -2.67 -6.62
N ASN A 103 -13.12 -3.42 -5.89
CA ASN A 103 -14.52 -3.69 -6.25
C ASN A 103 -15.46 -2.53 -5.91
N ALA A 104 -15.03 -1.58 -5.09
CA ALA A 104 -15.81 -0.38 -4.81
C ALA A 104 -16.12 0.34 -6.14
N PRO A 105 -17.37 0.81 -6.32
CA PRO A 105 -17.71 1.65 -7.47
C PRO A 105 -16.75 2.84 -7.49
N HIS A 106 -16.39 3.31 -8.69
CA HIS A 106 -15.45 4.42 -8.87
C HIS A 106 -15.97 5.63 -8.09
N LEU A 107 -15.53 5.77 -6.85
CA LEU A 107 -15.78 6.97 -6.08
C LEU A 107 -14.93 8.02 -6.75
N LEU A 108 -15.57 8.76 -7.67
CA LEU A 108 -15.19 10.10 -8.07
C LEU A 108 -15.20 10.96 -6.80
N LEU A 109 -14.22 10.74 -5.92
CA LEU A 109 -13.81 11.72 -4.93
C LEU A 109 -13.08 12.80 -5.74
N TRP A 110 -13.89 13.68 -6.32
CA TRP A 110 -13.45 15.00 -6.75
C TRP A 110 -12.80 15.67 -5.54
N ILE A 111 -11.54 16.04 -5.74
CA ILE A 111 -10.83 17.05 -4.97
C ILE A 111 -11.62 18.36 -5.08
#